data_AF-A0A510V5J7-F1
#
_entry.id   AF-A0A510V5J7-F1
#
_cell.length_a   1.000
_cell.length_b   1.000
_cell.length_c   1.000
_cell.angle_alpha   90.00
_cell.angle_beta   90.00
_cell.angle_gamma   90.00
#
_symmetry.space_group_name_H-M   'P 1'
#
loop_
_entity.id
_entity.type
_entity.pdbx_description
1 polymer ?
#
loop_
_entity_poly.entity_id
_entity_poly.type
_entity_poly.pdbx_seq_one_letter_code
_entity_poly.pdbx_strand_id
1 'polypeptide(L)'
;MQPDEPQPRDPMPPRADPPVTEITRVSPATPSGSSWYPGASVPPVSVPAEPPGVTRRRRPGAATVVLASLLVVTLVGAGLVLARMLTTNEAWQDSAQQWESLARSTGDQLATAQADLAATQAELDATTTQLATAQERITQLADEKAQLGDTSASQQQLADYQSRVSQAAGQVATALASCVDGQQRLIGYLQNSDQYDAADLERFTTDVQTVCARATDANAALQSELER
;
A
#
# COMPACT_ATOMS: atom_id res chain seq x y z
N MET A 1 7.99 -33.30 -10.18
CA MET A 1 7.94 -31.90 -9.73
C MET A 1 6.78 -31.75 -8.75
N GLN A 2 7.06 -31.66 -7.45
CA GLN A 2 6.08 -31.23 -6.45
C GLN A 2 6.16 -29.70 -6.36
N PRO A 3 5.03 -28.98 -6.39
CA PRO A 3 5.04 -27.53 -6.25
C PRO A 3 5.41 -27.16 -4.80
N ASP A 4 6.40 -26.27 -4.66
CA ASP A 4 6.80 -25.69 -3.38
C ASP A 4 5.63 -24.94 -2.74
N GLU A 5 5.26 -25.37 -1.53
CA GLU A 5 4.26 -24.72 -0.70
C GLU A 5 4.86 -23.44 -0.09
N PRO A 6 4.21 -22.27 -0.22
CA PRO A 6 4.76 -21.01 0.28
C PRO A 6 4.71 -21.00 1.82
N GLN A 7 5.88 -20.88 2.46
CA GLN A 7 5.97 -20.80 3.92
C GLN A 7 5.17 -19.62 4.50
N PRO A 8 4.54 -19.79 5.68
CA PRO A 8 3.87 -18.71 6.39
C PRO A 8 4.86 -17.61 6.75
N ARG A 9 4.54 -16.36 6.43
CA ARG A 9 5.33 -15.21 6.86
C ARG A 9 5.08 -14.96 8.35
N ASP A 10 6.14 -14.92 9.13
CA ASP A 10 6.08 -14.54 10.55
C ASP A 10 5.49 -13.14 10.72
N PRO A 11 4.65 -12.91 11.75
CA PRO A 11 4.12 -11.59 12.05
C PRO A 11 5.25 -10.63 12.44
N MET A 12 5.29 -9.48 11.76
CA MET A 12 6.26 -8.42 12.04
C MET A 12 6.09 -7.90 13.48
N PRO A 13 7.17 -7.74 14.26
CA PRO A 13 7.08 -7.20 15.61
C PRO A 13 6.49 -5.78 15.60
N PRO A 14 5.70 -5.40 16.63
CA PRO A 14 5.17 -4.05 16.74
C PRO A 14 6.31 -3.04 16.86
N ARG A 15 6.26 -1.96 16.06
CA ARG A 15 7.17 -0.82 16.20
C ARG A 15 6.94 -0.19 17.57
N ALA A 16 8.02 -0.01 18.33
CA ALA A 16 8.00 0.81 19.53
C ALA A 16 7.77 2.28 19.13
N ASP A 17 6.71 2.88 19.65
CA ASP A 17 6.47 4.32 19.49
C ASP A 17 7.59 5.12 20.17
N PRO A 18 8.10 6.19 19.53
CA PRO A 18 9.06 7.06 20.17
C PRO A 18 8.40 7.82 21.33
N PRO A 19 9.12 8.11 22.43
CA PRO A 19 8.58 8.86 23.54
C PRO A 19 8.17 10.27 23.08
N VAL A 20 6.90 10.61 23.27
CA VAL A 20 6.36 11.96 23.12
C VAL A 20 7.16 12.87 24.04
N THR A 21 8.01 13.72 23.45
CA THR A 21 8.76 14.71 24.21
C THR A 21 7.79 15.83 24.56
N GLU A 22 7.45 15.91 25.84
CA GLU A 22 6.63 16.96 26.42
C GLU A 22 7.24 18.33 26.08
N ILE A 23 6.51 19.12 25.28
CA ILE A 23 6.91 20.48 24.92
C ILE A 23 6.90 21.31 26.20
N THR A 24 8.09 21.52 26.77
CA THR A 24 8.30 22.45 27.88
C THR A 24 7.93 23.84 27.39
N ARG A 25 6.76 24.32 27.79
CA ARG A 25 6.28 25.68 27.56
C ARG A 25 7.21 26.64 28.33
N VAL A 26 8.14 27.29 27.63
CA VAL A 26 8.97 28.35 28.19
C VAL A 26 8.07 29.54 28.49
N SER A 27 7.80 29.75 29.79
CA SER A 27 7.12 30.96 30.28
C SER A 27 8.01 32.18 30.05
N PRO A 28 7.50 33.30 29.48
CA PRO A 28 8.27 34.52 29.36
C PRO A 28 8.53 35.14 30.73
N ALA A 29 9.78 35.53 30.99
CA ALA A 29 10.17 36.28 32.17
C ALA A 29 9.46 37.64 32.19
N THR A 30 8.70 37.90 33.25
CA THR A 30 8.06 39.19 33.52
C THR A 30 9.15 40.23 33.82
N PRO A 31 9.13 41.43 33.20
CA PRO A 31 10.05 42.49 33.59
C PRO A 31 9.69 42.98 35.00
N SER A 32 10.59 42.76 35.96
CA SER A 32 10.54 43.35 37.28
C SER A 32 10.63 44.87 37.16
N GLY A 33 9.50 45.55 37.37
CA GLY A 33 9.44 47.01 37.46
C GLY A 33 10.28 47.49 38.66
N SER A 34 11.36 48.21 38.37
CA SER A 34 12.10 48.97 39.37
C SER A 34 11.28 50.20 39.78
N SER A 35 10.67 50.13 40.96
CA SER A 35 10.04 51.25 41.64
C SER A 35 11.10 52.19 42.21
N TRP A 36 11.31 53.33 41.57
CA TRP A 36 12.11 54.42 42.14
C TRP A 36 11.21 55.29 43.03
N TYR A 37 11.34 55.11 44.34
CA TYR A 37 10.84 56.01 45.37
C TYR A 37 11.84 57.17 45.58
N PRO A 38 11.43 58.45 45.59
CA PRO A 38 12.22 59.50 46.21
C PRO A 38 11.75 59.69 47.66
N GLY A 39 12.44 59.05 48.61
CA GLY A 39 12.28 59.29 50.03
C GLY A 39 13.57 59.87 50.60
N ALA A 40 13.60 61.19 50.81
CA ALA A 40 14.66 61.84 51.58
C ALA A 40 14.04 62.79 52.61
N SER A 41 14.23 62.43 53.86
CA SER A 41 13.79 63.08 55.09
C SER A 41 14.63 64.33 55.40
N VAL A 42 13.96 65.34 55.95
CA VAL A 42 14.55 66.59 56.45
C VAL A 42 14.74 66.49 57.97
N PRO A 43 15.90 66.88 58.52
CA PRO A 43 15.98 67.33 59.91
C PRO A 43 16.31 68.83 60.03
N PRO A 44 15.84 69.52 61.09
CA PRO A 44 16.10 70.93 61.32
C PRO A 44 17.37 71.14 62.14
N VAL A 45 18.15 72.16 61.81
CA VAL A 45 19.18 72.72 62.70
C VAL A 45 19.13 74.25 62.60
N SER A 46 19.13 74.89 63.77
CA SER A 46 18.95 76.33 63.97
C SER A 46 20.24 77.00 64.44
N VAL A 47 20.58 78.14 63.80
CA VAL A 47 21.34 79.36 64.26
C VAL A 47 22.81 79.19 64.74
N PRO A 48 23.72 80.22 64.73
CA PRO A 48 23.55 81.64 64.37
C PRO A 48 24.71 82.35 63.60
N ALA A 49 24.42 83.61 63.27
CA ALA A 49 25.29 84.80 63.22
C ALA A 49 26.43 84.92 62.18
N GLU A 50 26.22 85.94 61.34
CA GLU A 50 27.13 86.61 60.42
C GLU A 50 28.43 87.10 61.09
N PRO A 51 29.55 87.08 60.36
CA PRO A 51 30.21 88.35 60.07
C PRO A 51 30.68 88.49 58.60
N PRO A 52 31.00 89.71 58.16
CA PRO A 52 30.94 90.08 56.75
C PRO A 52 32.26 89.86 56.00
N GLY A 53 32.11 89.66 54.69
CA GLY A 53 33.02 90.22 53.70
C GLY A 53 34.35 89.50 53.47
N VAL A 54 34.36 88.56 52.52
CA VAL A 54 35.46 88.49 51.53
C VAL A 54 34.83 88.27 50.16
N THR A 55 34.68 89.37 49.41
CA THR A 55 34.41 89.33 47.98
C THR A 55 35.59 88.66 47.28
N ARG A 56 35.55 87.33 47.13
CA ARG A 56 36.41 86.64 46.17
C ARG A 56 36.05 87.21 44.80
N ARG A 57 36.89 88.13 44.30
CA ARG A 57 36.90 88.58 42.91
C ARG A 57 36.84 87.33 42.04
N ARG A 58 35.63 87.04 41.55
CA ARG A 58 35.39 86.07 40.49
C ARG A 58 36.26 86.52 39.33
N ARG A 59 37.36 85.80 39.09
CA ARG A 59 38.02 85.87 37.79
C ARG A 59 37.00 85.31 36.79
N PRO A 60 36.44 86.14 35.88
CA PRO A 60 35.36 85.73 34.98
C PRO A 60 35.77 84.61 33.98
N GLY A 61 37.03 84.18 34.01
CA GLY A 61 37.53 83.05 33.22
C GLY A 61 37.32 81.65 33.83
N ALA A 62 37.19 81.49 35.15
CA ALA A 62 37.12 80.15 35.74
C ALA A 62 35.71 79.50 35.64
N ALA A 63 34.66 80.29 35.87
CA ALA A 63 33.28 79.81 35.79
C ALA A 63 32.87 79.49 34.34
N THR A 64 33.34 80.28 33.38
CA THR A 64 33.15 80.04 31.94
C THR A 64 33.86 78.76 31.49
N VAL A 65 35.07 78.48 32.00
CA VAL A 65 35.78 77.21 31.73
C VAL A 65 35.03 76.00 32.27
N VAL A 66 34.49 76.06 33.50
CA VAL A 66 33.72 74.95 34.08
C VAL A 66 32.43 74.70 33.27
N LEU A 67 31.69 75.75 32.95
CA LEU A 67 30.44 75.64 32.19
C LEU A 67 30.69 75.14 30.77
N ALA A 68 31.77 75.60 30.12
CA ALA A 68 32.22 75.07 28.84
C ALA A 68 32.62 73.59 28.93
N SER A 69 33.33 73.17 29.98
CA SER A 69 33.69 71.76 30.17
C SER A 69 32.47 70.86 30.38
N LEU A 70 31.48 71.32 31.13
CA LEU A 70 30.21 70.61 31.33
C LEU A 70 29.44 70.46 30.00
N LEU A 71 29.38 71.53 29.20
CA LEU A 71 28.75 71.51 27.88
C LEU A 71 29.44 70.50 26.94
N VAL A 72 30.78 70.47 26.95
CA VAL A 72 31.54 69.52 26.13
C VAL A 72 31.27 68.08 26.58
N VAL A 73 31.26 67.81 27.89
CA VAL A 73 30.98 66.47 28.43
C VAL A 73 29.56 66.02 28.10
N THR A 74 28.55 66.90 28.21
CA THR A 74 27.17 66.55 27.85
C THR A 74 26.99 66.31 26.36
N LEU A 75 27.64 67.10 25.49
CA LEU A 75 27.62 66.87 24.04
C LEU A 75 28.28 65.54 23.65
N VAL A 76 29.44 65.21 24.24
CA VAL A 76 30.10 63.93 24.01
C VAL A 76 29.26 62.76 24.52
N GLY A 77 28.66 62.90 25.72
CA GLY A 77 27.75 61.90 26.27
C GLY A 77 26.51 61.67 25.41
N ALA A 78 25.87 62.74 24.93
CA ALA A 78 24.73 62.66 24.02
C ALA A 78 25.10 62.01 22.68
N GLY A 79 26.28 62.33 22.13
CA GLY A 79 26.81 61.71 20.91
C GLY A 79 27.02 60.20 21.08
N LEU A 80 27.60 59.76 22.20
CA LEU A 80 27.78 58.34 22.50
C LEU A 80 26.45 57.59 22.64
N VAL A 81 25.47 58.17 23.33
CA VAL A 81 24.14 57.57 23.48
C VAL A 81 23.45 57.45 22.13
N LEU A 82 23.50 58.50 21.30
CA LEU A 82 22.92 58.49 19.96
C LEU A 82 23.56 57.41 19.09
N ALA A 83 24.90 57.32 19.09
CA ALA A 83 25.62 56.29 18.35
C ALA A 83 25.23 54.87 18.80
N ARG A 84 25.15 54.62 20.11
CA ARG A 84 24.72 53.32 20.65
C ARG A 84 23.29 52.96 20.27
N MET A 85 22.39 53.95 20.25
CA MET A 85 20.99 53.73 19.88
C MET A 85 20.86 53.36 18.40
N LEU A 86 21.64 54.03 17.53
CA LEU A 86 21.69 53.71 16.10
C LEU A 86 22.19 52.29 15.84
N THR A 87 23.33 51.89 16.42
CA THR A 87 23.86 50.53 16.24
C THR A 87 22.92 49.45 16.78
N THR A 88 22.23 49.75 17.88
CA THR A 88 21.27 48.82 18.47
C THR A 88 20.05 48.68 17.56
N ASN A 89 19.57 49.79 16.99
CA ASN A 89 18.44 49.78 16.06
C ASN A 89 18.75 48.99 14.78
N GLU A 90 19.95 49.16 14.23
CA GLU A 90 20.43 48.37 13.07
C GLU A 90 20.47 46.87 13.41
N ALA A 91 21.05 46.49 14.55
CA ALA A 91 21.09 45.10 14.99
C ALA A 91 19.69 44.49 15.20
N TRP A 92 18.72 45.28 15.70
CA TRP A 92 17.32 44.85 15.81
C TRP A 92 16.66 44.66 14.45
N GLN A 93 16.92 45.56 13.49
CA GLN A 93 16.38 45.44 12.13
C GLN A 93 16.94 44.20 11.42
N ASP A 94 18.24 43.96 11.53
CA ASP A 94 18.89 42.78 10.95
C ASP A 94 18.35 41.48 11.57
N SER A 95 18.16 41.48 12.89
CA SER A 95 17.57 40.33 13.59
C SER A 95 16.13 40.09 13.14
N ALA A 96 15.32 41.14 13.03
CA ALA A 96 13.94 41.04 12.58
C ALA A 96 13.84 40.49 11.14
N GLN A 97 14.72 40.95 10.25
CA GLN A 97 14.78 40.43 8.87
C GLN A 97 15.20 38.97 8.83
N GLN A 98 16.19 38.56 9.65
CA GLN A 98 16.60 37.17 9.77
C GLN A 98 15.46 36.28 10.28
N TRP A 99 14.76 36.67 11.34
CA TRP A 99 13.62 35.92 11.86
C TRP A 99 12.50 35.79 10.85
N GLU A 100 12.17 36.86 10.13
CA GLU A 100 11.14 36.83 9.09
C GLU A 100 11.55 35.89 7.94
N SER A 101 12.83 35.93 7.51
CA SER A 101 13.34 35.02 6.48
C SER A 101 13.29 33.56 6.92
N LEU A 102 13.63 33.28 8.18
CA LEU A 102 13.59 31.94 8.74
C LEU A 102 12.14 31.45 8.86
N ALA A 103 11.23 32.29 9.34
CA ALA A 103 9.82 31.97 9.45
C ALA A 103 9.20 31.65 8.08
N ARG A 104 9.50 32.46 7.05
CA ARG A 104 9.06 32.20 5.67
C ARG A 104 9.64 30.91 5.12
N SER A 105 10.96 30.72 5.23
CA SER A 105 11.60 29.50 4.73
C SER A 105 11.11 28.23 5.42
N THR A 106 10.78 28.29 6.71
CA THR A 106 10.21 27.17 7.45
C THR A 106 8.76 26.93 7.04
N GLY A 107 7.99 28.01 6.81
CA GLY A 107 6.65 27.94 6.25
C GLY A 107 6.63 27.27 4.87
N ASP A 108 7.54 27.66 3.99
CA ASP A 108 7.68 27.08 2.64
C ASP A 108 8.07 25.59 2.70
N GLN A 109 9.00 25.23 3.59
CA GLN A 109 9.39 23.83 3.82
C GLN A 109 8.21 23.00 4.34
N LEU A 110 7.43 23.54 5.28
CA LEU A 110 6.25 22.85 5.80
C LEU A 110 5.17 22.68 4.74
N ALA A 111 4.89 23.72 3.95
CA ALA A 111 3.94 23.65 2.84
C ALA A 111 4.36 22.62 1.80
N THR A 112 5.66 22.57 1.47
CA THR A 112 6.23 21.57 0.55
C THR A 112 6.09 20.16 1.12
N ALA A 113 6.47 19.94 2.38
CA ALA A 113 6.35 18.63 3.02
C ALA A 113 4.90 18.14 3.11
N GLN A 114 3.94 19.05 3.34
CA GLN A 114 2.52 18.72 3.32
C GLN A 114 2.04 18.35 1.91
N ALA A 115 2.51 19.05 0.87
CA ALA A 115 2.20 18.72 -0.51
C ALA A 115 2.77 17.36 -0.92
N ASP A 116 4.02 17.06 -0.54
CA ASP A 116 4.67 15.77 -0.80
C ASP A 116 3.95 14.62 -0.06
N LEU A 117 3.52 14.86 1.18
CA LEU A 117 2.72 13.90 1.93
C LEU A 117 1.39 13.60 1.23
N ALA A 118 0.67 14.65 0.79
CA ALA A 118 -0.59 14.48 0.07
C ALA A 118 -0.38 13.74 -1.27
N ALA A 119 0.71 14.04 -2.00
CA ALA A 119 1.05 13.38 -3.25
C ALA A 119 1.37 11.89 -3.04
N THR A 120 2.19 11.57 -2.03
CA THR A 120 2.55 10.17 -1.70
C THR A 120 1.36 9.36 -1.18
N GLN A 121 0.45 9.97 -0.43
CA GLN A 121 -0.82 9.34 -0.04
C GLN A 121 -1.69 9.03 -1.26
N ALA A 122 -1.83 9.98 -2.19
CA ALA A 122 -2.58 9.75 -3.43
C ALA A 122 -1.96 8.63 -4.29
N GLU A 123 -0.63 8.54 -4.35
CA GLU A 123 0.06 7.46 -5.05
C GLU A 123 -0.15 6.10 -4.36
N LEU A 124 -0.13 6.06 -3.02
CA LEU A 124 -0.43 4.86 -2.24
C LEU A 124 -1.88 4.37 -2.49
N ASP A 125 -2.85 5.29 -2.49
CA ASP A 125 -4.26 4.96 -2.76
C ASP A 125 -4.46 4.45 -4.19
N ALA A 126 -3.80 5.08 -5.16
CA ALA A 126 -3.84 4.67 -6.55
C ALA A 126 -3.24 3.27 -6.74
N THR A 127 -2.07 3.00 -6.15
CA THR A 127 -1.40 1.68 -6.24
C THR A 127 -2.18 0.60 -5.50
N THR A 128 -2.79 0.92 -4.36
CA THR A 128 -3.67 0.00 -3.62
C THR A 128 -4.90 -0.36 -4.45
N THR A 129 -5.51 0.64 -5.11
CA THR A 129 -6.66 0.42 -6.01
C THR A 129 -6.28 -0.44 -7.21
N GLN A 130 -5.11 -0.20 -7.81
CA GLN A 130 -4.57 -1.02 -8.89
C GLN A 130 -4.33 -2.47 -8.44
N LEU A 131 -3.76 -2.66 -7.25
CA LEU A 131 -3.54 -3.99 -6.68
C LEU A 131 -4.86 -4.73 -6.46
N ALA A 132 -5.85 -4.08 -5.86
CA ALA A 132 -7.18 -4.66 -5.67
C ALA A 132 -7.83 -5.06 -7.00
N THR A 133 -7.75 -4.18 -8.02
CA THR A 133 -8.26 -4.46 -9.37
C THR A 133 -7.52 -5.63 -10.03
N ALA A 134 -6.20 -5.71 -9.87
CA ALA A 134 -5.40 -6.80 -10.40
C ALA A 134 -5.74 -8.14 -9.72
N GLN A 135 -5.93 -8.14 -8.40
CA GLN A 135 -6.36 -9.32 -7.64
C GLN A 135 -7.75 -9.81 -8.09
N GLU A 136 -8.71 -8.89 -8.25
CA GLU A 136 -10.05 -9.23 -8.76
C GLU A 136 -9.97 -9.89 -10.15
N ARG A 137 -9.18 -9.31 -11.06
CA ARG A 137 -8.95 -9.91 -12.38
C ARG A 137 -8.30 -11.28 -12.30
N ILE A 138 -7.32 -11.47 -11.42
CA ILE A 138 -6.67 -12.78 -11.24
C ILE A 138 -7.68 -13.83 -10.77
N THR A 139 -8.52 -13.49 -9.79
CA THR A 139 -9.59 -14.38 -9.30
C THR A 139 -10.58 -14.70 -10.42
N GLN A 140 -11.04 -13.69 -11.15
CA GLN A 140 -11.96 -13.89 -12.27
C GLN A 140 -11.36 -14.82 -13.36
N LEU A 141 -10.08 -14.63 -13.71
CA LEU A 141 -9.40 -15.51 -14.68
C LEU A 141 -9.22 -16.94 -14.13
N ALA A 142 -9.00 -17.09 -12.82
CA ALA A 142 -8.91 -18.41 -12.19
C ALA A 142 -10.26 -19.14 -12.24
N ASP A 143 -11.36 -18.44 -11.96
CA ASP A 143 -12.72 -18.98 -12.04
C ASP A 143 -13.10 -19.34 -13.48
N GLU A 144 -12.78 -18.48 -14.45
CA GLU A 144 -13.00 -18.76 -15.88
C GLU A 144 -12.21 -20.00 -16.32
N LYS A 145 -10.96 -20.14 -15.88
CA LYS A 145 -10.14 -21.32 -16.18
C LYS A 145 -10.70 -22.59 -15.55
N ALA A 146 -11.22 -22.52 -14.32
CA ALA A 146 -11.87 -23.66 -13.67
C ALA A 146 -13.11 -24.09 -14.45
N GLN A 147 -13.96 -23.13 -14.83
CA GLN A 147 -15.17 -23.38 -15.62
C GLN A 147 -14.87 -23.98 -17.01
N LEU A 148 -13.84 -23.48 -17.69
CA LEU A 148 -13.37 -24.04 -18.96
C LEU A 148 -12.79 -25.45 -18.77
N GLY A 149 -12.10 -25.70 -17.65
CA GLY A 149 -11.61 -27.03 -17.27
C GLY A 149 -12.74 -28.04 -17.14
N ASP A 150 -13.79 -27.72 -16.38
CA ASP A 150 -14.96 -28.58 -16.19
C ASP A 150 -15.71 -28.82 -17.50
N THR A 151 -15.84 -27.77 -18.32
CA THR A 151 -16.45 -27.87 -19.65
C THR A 151 -15.65 -28.80 -20.55
N SER A 152 -14.32 -28.67 -20.56
CA SER A 152 -13.46 -29.55 -21.34
C SER A 152 -13.53 -31.00 -20.87
N ALA A 153 -13.53 -31.24 -19.55
CA ALA A 153 -13.61 -32.59 -18.99
C ALA A 153 -14.94 -33.28 -19.34
N SER A 154 -16.06 -32.55 -19.22
CA SER A 154 -17.39 -33.08 -19.59
C SER A 154 -17.52 -33.37 -21.09
N GLN A 155 -16.96 -32.51 -21.95
CA GLN A 155 -16.93 -32.75 -23.40
C GLN A 155 -16.06 -33.97 -23.76
N GLN A 156 -14.92 -34.12 -23.10
CA GLN A 156 -14.07 -35.29 -23.30
C GLN A 156 -14.77 -36.58 -22.86
N GLN A 157 -15.44 -36.56 -21.72
CA GLN A 157 -16.23 -37.70 -21.25
C GLN A 157 -17.35 -38.06 -22.23
N LEU A 158 -18.03 -37.07 -22.82
CA LEU A 158 -19.07 -37.29 -23.82
C LEU A 158 -18.49 -37.90 -25.11
N ALA A 159 -17.34 -37.39 -25.58
CA ALA A 159 -16.66 -37.93 -26.76
C ALA A 159 -16.18 -39.37 -26.54
N ASP A 160 -15.61 -39.66 -25.37
CA ASP A 160 -15.16 -41.01 -25.00
C ASP A 160 -16.34 -41.97 -24.90
N TYR A 161 -17.47 -41.54 -24.32
CA TYR A 161 -18.71 -42.32 -24.28
C TYR A 161 -19.22 -42.62 -25.70
N GLN A 162 -19.31 -41.60 -26.56
CA GLN A 162 -19.74 -41.78 -27.95
C GLN A 162 -18.82 -42.73 -28.74
N SER A 163 -17.52 -42.66 -28.51
CA SER A 163 -16.53 -43.56 -29.13
C SER A 163 -16.79 -45.02 -28.73
N ARG A 164 -16.98 -45.27 -27.42
CA ARG A 164 -17.25 -46.61 -26.88
C ARG A 164 -18.56 -47.19 -27.38
N VAL A 165 -19.63 -46.39 -27.37
CA VAL A 165 -20.95 -46.80 -27.90
C VAL A 165 -20.86 -47.08 -29.40
N SER A 166 -20.18 -46.24 -30.18
CA SER A 166 -20.01 -46.44 -31.63
C SER A 166 -19.22 -47.71 -31.94
N GLN A 167 -18.16 -47.98 -31.17
CA GLN A 167 -17.35 -49.19 -31.32
C GLN A 167 -18.17 -50.44 -30.98
N ALA A 168 -18.93 -50.43 -29.88
CA ALA A 168 -19.80 -51.52 -29.49
C ALA A 168 -20.92 -51.76 -30.53
N ALA A 169 -21.57 -50.70 -31.02
CA ALA A 169 -22.57 -50.80 -32.10
C ALA A 169 -21.98 -51.41 -33.39
N GLY A 170 -20.75 -51.04 -33.75
CA GLY A 170 -20.05 -51.63 -34.90
C GLY A 170 -19.75 -53.12 -34.73
N GLN A 171 -19.35 -53.54 -33.52
CA GLN A 171 -19.15 -54.95 -33.19
C GLN A 171 -20.45 -55.75 -33.27
N VAL A 172 -21.54 -55.20 -32.71
CA VAL A 172 -22.88 -55.78 -32.78
C VAL A 172 -23.32 -55.96 -34.25
N ALA A 173 -23.20 -54.92 -35.07
CA ALA A 173 -23.57 -54.98 -36.49
C ALA A 173 -22.77 -56.05 -37.25
N THR A 174 -21.45 -56.12 -37.01
CA THR A 174 -20.57 -57.11 -37.65
C THR A 174 -20.90 -58.54 -37.23
N ALA A 175 -21.18 -58.75 -35.93
CA ALA A 175 -21.53 -60.06 -35.40
C ALA A 175 -22.92 -60.52 -35.90
N LEU A 176 -23.90 -59.62 -35.96
CA LEU A 176 -25.21 -59.88 -36.55
C LEU A 176 -25.11 -60.24 -38.04
N ALA A 177 -24.33 -59.49 -38.82
CA ALA A 177 -24.11 -59.79 -40.22
C ALA A 177 -23.49 -61.19 -40.42
N SER A 178 -22.50 -61.54 -39.59
CA SER A 178 -21.85 -62.86 -39.62
C SER A 178 -22.81 -63.99 -39.23
N CYS A 179 -23.67 -63.76 -38.23
CA CYS A 179 -24.70 -64.72 -37.83
C CYS A 179 -25.75 -64.94 -38.93
N VAL A 180 -26.19 -63.88 -39.60
CA VAL A 180 -27.14 -63.97 -40.72
C VAL A 180 -26.53 -64.71 -41.91
N ASP A 181 -25.29 -64.39 -42.30
CA ASP A 181 -24.58 -65.09 -43.39
C ASP A 181 -24.39 -66.58 -43.06
N GLY A 182 -24.00 -66.89 -41.82
CA GLY A 182 -23.89 -68.28 -41.33
C GLY A 182 -25.21 -69.05 -41.42
N GLN A 183 -26.32 -68.44 -40.99
CA GLN A 183 -27.65 -69.04 -41.10
C GLN A 183 -28.10 -69.26 -42.55
N GLN A 184 -27.84 -68.31 -43.44
CA GLN A 184 -28.17 -68.46 -44.87
C GLN A 184 -27.40 -69.63 -45.51
N ARG A 185 -26.10 -69.76 -45.20
CA ARG A 185 -25.31 -70.91 -45.64
C ARG A 185 -25.84 -72.22 -45.08
N LEU A 186 -26.25 -72.26 -43.81
CA LEU A 186 -26.84 -73.45 -43.19
C LEU A 186 -28.14 -73.87 -43.90
N ILE A 187 -29.01 -72.91 -44.23
CA ILE A 187 -30.23 -73.17 -45.00
C ILE A 187 -29.88 -73.77 -46.37
N GLY A 188 -28.87 -73.24 -47.05
CA GLY A 188 -28.39 -73.79 -48.32
C GLY A 188 -27.85 -75.22 -48.23
N TYR A 189 -27.12 -75.54 -47.16
CA TYR A 189 -26.66 -76.91 -46.86
C TYR A 189 -27.84 -77.86 -46.60
N LEU A 190 -28.82 -77.44 -45.81
CA LEU A 190 -30.01 -78.24 -45.51
C LEU A 190 -30.88 -78.50 -46.75
N GLN A 191 -30.94 -77.56 -47.70
CA GLN A 191 -31.64 -77.75 -48.97
C GLN A 191 -30.96 -78.74 -49.93
N ASN A 192 -29.65 -79.00 -49.72
CA ASN A 192 -28.85 -79.90 -50.55
C ASN A 192 -28.25 -81.03 -49.70
N SER A 193 -28.97 -81.48 -48.68
CA SER A 193 -28.47 -82.39 -47.62
C SER A 193 -27.89 -83.69 -48.15
N ASP A 194 -28.39 -84.15 -49.30
CA ASP A 194 -28.06 -85.43 -49.93
C ASP A 194 -26.62 -85.46 -50.47
N GLN A 195 -25.97 -84.29 -50.56
CA GLN A 195 -24.60 -84.12 -51.03
C GLN A 195 -23.57 -83.92 -49.91
N TYR A 196 -23.99 -83.92 -48.63
CA TYR A 196 -23.13 -83.65 -47.49
C TYR A 196 -23.21 -84.73 -46.42
N ASP A 197 -22.10 -84.93 -45.71
CA ASP A 197 -22.00 -85.91 -44.63
C ASP A 197 -22.62 -85.37 -43.33
N ALA A 198 -23.27 -86.25 -42.55
CA ALA A 198 -24.02 -85.84 -41.35
C ALA A 198 -23.13 -85.17 -40.29
N ALA A 199 -21.89 -85.65 -40.15
CA ALA A 199 -20.92 -85.11 -39.20
C ALA A 199 -20.46 -83.69 -39.55
N ASP A 200 -20.39 -83.34 -40.84
CA ASP A 200 -19.99 -82.01 -41.28
C ASP A 200 -21.13 -81.00 -41.12
N LEU A 201 -22.37 -81.45 -41.30
CA LEU A 201 -23.58 -80.66 -41.05
C LEU A 201 -23.71 -80.28 -39.57
N GLU A 202 -23.43 -81.23 -38.67
CA GLU A 202 -23.46 -81.00 -37.22
C GLU A 202 -22.38 -80.00 -36.80
N ARG A 203 -21.15 -80.17 -37.30
CA ARG A 203 -20.04 -79.24 -37.01
C ARG A 203 -20.35 -77.82 -37.50
N PHE A 204 -20.87 -77.69 -38.72
CA PHE A 204 -21.26 -76.38 -39.27
C PHE A 204 -22.41 -75.74 -38.47
N THR A 205 -23.38 -76.54 -38.02
CA THR A 205 -24.46 -76.06 -37.15
C THR A 205 -23.92 -75.50 -35.84
N THR A 206 -22.94 -76.16 -35.21
CA THR A 206 -22.26 -75.66 -34.01
C THR A 206 -21.50 -74.36 -34.26
N ASP A 207 -20.82 -74.24 -35.42
CA ASP A 207 -20.10 -73.01 -35.78
C ASP A 207 -21.06 -71.83 -35.95
N VAL A 208 -22.19 -72.02 -36.65
CA VAL A 208 -23.22 -70.99 -36.80
C VAL A 208 -23.81 -70.58 -35.45
N GLN A 209 -24.13 -71.55 -34.58
CA GLN A 209 -24.61 -71.26 -33.22
C GLN A 209 -23.59 -70.45 -32.41
N THR A 210 -22.30 -70.78 -32.52
CA THR A 210 -21.21 -70.06 -31.84
C THR A 210 -21.11 -68.61 -32.32
N VAL A 211 -21.20 -68.38 -33.63
CA VAL A 211 -21.18 -67.02 -34.21
C VAL A 211 -22.41 -66.22 -33.78
N CYS A 212 -23.59 -66.84 -33.78
CA CYS A 212 -24.83 -66.18 -33.34
C CYS A 212 -24.87 -65.91 -31.83
N ALA A 213 -24.28 -66.78 -31.00
CA ALA A 213 -24.12 -66.53 -29.57
C ALA A 213 -23.24 -65.30 -29.33
N ARG A 214 -22.11 -65.18 -30.04
CA ARG A 214 -21.24 -63.99 -29.96
C ARG A 214 -21.95 -62.69 -30.35
N ALA A 215 -22.89 -62.74 -31.31
CA ALA A 215 -23.69 -61.57 -31.69
C ALA A 215 -24.66 -61.15 -30.57
N THR A 216 -25.27 -62.13 -29.89
CA THR A 216 -26.13 -61.90 -28.72
C THR A 216 -25.32 -61.33 -27.56
N ASP A 217 -24.14 -61.89 -27.28
CA ASP A 217 -23.25 -61.41 -26.22
C ASP A 217 -22.76 -59.98 -26.48
N ALA A 218 -22.41 -59.66 -27.73
CA ALA A 218 -22.02 -58.32 -28.13
C ALA A 218 -23.18 -57.30 -27.92
N ASN A 219 -24.42 -57.71 -28.20
CA ASN A 219 -25.59 -56.88 -27.99
C ASN A 219 -25.86 -56.67 -26.48
N ALA A 220 -25.75 -57.72 -25.67
CA ALA A 220 -25.85 -57.60 -24.21
C ALA A 220 -24.78 -56.67 -23.62
N ALA A 221 -23.54 -56.74 -24.13
CA ALA A 221 -22.47 -55.83 -23.74
C ALA A 221 -22.77 -54.37 -24.11
N LEU A 222 -23.33 -54.12 -25.30
CA LEU A 222 -23.78 -52.78 -25.70
C LEU A 222 -24.92 -52.27 -24.80
N GLN A 223 -25.92 -53.11 -24.49
CA GLN A 223 -27.03 -52.71 -23.62
C GLN A 223 -26.54 -52.32 -22.23
N SER A 224 -25.60 -53.09 -21.65
CA SER A 224 -24.96 -52.75 -20.37
C SER A 224 -24.22 -51.41 -20.41
N GLU A 225 -23.72 -50.98 -21.57
CA GLU A 225 -23.02 -49.70 -21.73
C GLU A 225 -23.98 -48.51 -21.83
N LEU A 226 -25.19 -48.74 -22.34
CA LEU A 226 -26.23 -47.72 -22.46
C LEU A 226 -26.96 -47.47 -21.14
N GLU A 227 -26.99 -48.46 -20.25
CA GLU A 227 -27.64 -48.39 -18.94
C GLU A 227 -26.78 -47.73 -17.84
N ARG A 228 -25.52 -47.44 -18.14
CA ARG A 228 -24.52 -46.94 -17.19
C ARG A 228 -24.36 -45.41 -17.27
#